data_AF-A0A6I5NJC6-F1
#
_entry.id   AF-A0A6I5NJC6-F1
#
_cell.length_a   1.000
_cell.length_b   1.000
_cell.length_c   1.000
_cell.angle_alpha   90.00
_cell.angle_beta   90.00
_cell.angle_gamma   90.00
#
_symmetry.space_group_name_H-M   'P 1'
#
loop_
_entity.id
_entity.type
_entity.pdbx_description
1 polymer ?
#
loop_
_entity_poly.entity_id
_entity_poly.type
_entity_poly.pdbx_seq_one_letter_code
_entity_poly.pdbx_strand_id
1 'polypeptide(L)'
;MVELCRYASLRWILHCNERRAFAMRRRSNRFRNRFRASTIAAIASTLALSLGVAGLPMTAFADDAMTIADGAITGGTIVDGRFIDDDPVVAFEDYIASNVDVSGQEDPQHMWTNAEDEPQAQASSPYWTTTSGNKTFVDGNGNTFASPAMKVIDVSKWQGEIDWAKVKAAGVDAAIIRLGYGNGTEDPRLAENIAGAQKVGMPLGFYLYSYADTAALARTEADWIVTLLKKYNITSWRLPIFYDLEEWGSWDETDRNGKVIATHYQPTTVAGWSTIINAFYGRINQHGYTNTYLYTYRAMANAYFDNAAKAKVSWIAEYNPTTTYTFPGYSGGRGWQYTSSASVNGISGNVDMSAFDEHIFWDANSRSTAHDSSIKWAKNKGVTTGYANGAFGVGNTVIRQDMAAFLYRVAGSPSFTPTAAQRAVFSDVNSSTPHANAIWWMASKGITEGFTDGGYHPTAVVNRQDMAAFLYRIAGSPEYTPTAAIKAKFSDVTDSTPHAKEIWWCASAGIANGWTSGSSTVYRPTASVQRQDMAAFLERVYNVMH
;
A
#
# COMPACT_ATOMS: atom_id res chain seq x y z
N MET A 1 41.30 48.21 11.81
CA MET A 1 40.74 48.08 13.18
C MET A 1 39.22 48.30 13.24
N VAL A 2 38.62 49.23 12.49
CA VAL A 2 37.17 49.55 12.61
C VAL A 2 36.22 48.41 12.23
N GLU A 3 36.59 47.52 11.29
CA GLU A 3 35.72 46.38 10.90
C GLU A 3 35.69 45.22 11.91
N LEU A 4 36.80 44.96 12.62
CA LEU A 4 36.85 43.89 13.63
C LEU A 4 35.89 44.14 14.81
N CYS A 5 35.65 45.41 15.15
CA CYS A 5 34.68 45.78 16.19
C CYS A 5 33.23 45.51 15.76
N ARG A 6 32.89 45.58 14.46
CA ARG A 6 31.51 45.35 13.98
C ARG A 6 31.11 43.87 14.01
N TYR A 7 32.04 42.96 13.70
CA TYR A 7 31.79 41.51 13.75
C TYR A 7 31.61 40.97 15.18
N ALA A 8 32.35 41.51 16.16
CA ALA A 8 32.23 41.11 17.56
C ALA A 8 30.86 41.49 18.16
N SER A 9 30.35 42.69 17.85
CA SER A 9 29.04 43.16 18.35
C SER A 9 27.84 42.37 17.79
N LEU A 10 27.89 41.94 16.52
CA LEU A 10 26.82 41.15 15.91
C LEU A 10 26.71 39.74 16.52
N ARG A 11 27.83 39.06 16.77
CA ARG A 11 27.82 37.76 17.46
C ARG A 11 27.26 37.84 18.88
N TRP A 12 27.53 38.92 19.61
CA TRP A 12 27.03 39.09 20.98
C TRP A 12 25.52 39.29 21.03
N ILE A 13 24.95 40.04 20.07
CA ILE A 13 23.50 40.28 19.96
C ILE A 13 22.74 38.99 19.59
N LEU A 14 23.25 38.20 18.64
CA LEU A 14 22.69 36.89 18.29
C LEU A 14 22.67 35.94 19.49
N HIS A 15 23.80 35.80 20.19
CA HIS A 15 23.91 34.91 21.36
C HIS A 15 22.99 35.33 22.53
N CYS A 16 22.75 36.64 22.70
CA CYS A 16 21.79 37.15 23.68
C CYS A 16 20.32 36.88 23.30
N ASN A 17 19.98 36.92 22.01
CA ASN A 17 18.63 36.65 21.54
C ASN A 17 18.27 35.15 21.63
N GLU A 18 19.20 34.25 21.31
CA GLU A 18 18.98 32.80 21.46
C GLU A 18 18.76 32.41 22.94
N ARG A 19 19.57 32.94 23.87
CA ARG A 19 19.39 32.72 25.31
C ARG A 19 18.05 33.26 25.83
N ARG A 20 17.56 34.38 25.28
CA ARG A 20 16.22 34.92 25.59
C ARG A 20 15.10 34.03 25.05
N ALA A 21 15.22 33.52 23.82
CA ALA A 21 14.25 32.59 23.23
C ALA A 21 14.16 31.27 24.02
N PHE A 22 15.30 30.71 24.43
CA PHE A 22 15.37 29.50 25.25
C PHE A 22 14.75 29.68 26.64
N ALA A 23 15.00 30.83 27.28
CA ALA A 23 14.38 31.18 28.57
C ALA A 23 12.85 31.36 28.47
N MET A 24 12.35 31.93 27.37
CA MET A 24 10.91 32.05 27.12
C MET A 24 10.24 30.69 26.87
N ARG A 25 10.85 29.78 26.10
CA ARG A 25 10.34 28.40 25.93
C ARG A 25 10.26 27.64 27.26
N ARG A 26 11.28 27.75 28.13
CA ARG A 26 11.24 27.13 29.48
C ARG A 26 10.15 27.72 30.40
N ARG A 27 9.81 29.02 30.27
CA ARG A 27 8.66 29.62 30.99
C ARG A 27 7.32 29.13 30.46
N SER A 28 7.17 28.99 29.14
CA SER A 28 5.95 28.47 28.49
C SER A 28 5.58 27.06 28.99
N ASN A 29 6.53 26.12 28.98
CA ASN A 29 6.26 24.74 29.41
C ASN A 29 5.96 24.63 30.92
N ARG A 30 6.56 25.48 31.78
CA ARG A 30 6.18 25.55 33.20
C ARG A 30 4.77 26.13 33.43
N PHE A 31 4.27 26.98 32.54
CA PHE A 31 2.89 27.48 32.60
C PHE A 31 1.88 26.42 32.15
N ARG A 32 2.17 25.71 31.04
CA ARG A 32 1.32 24.61 30.53
C ARG A 32 1.13 23.49 31.56
N ASN A 33 2.19 23.09 32.27
CA ASN A 33 2.09 22.02 33.28
C ASN A 33 1.41 22.46 34.59
N ARG A 34 1.29 23.76 34.88
CA ARG A 34 0.54 24.25 36.06
C ARG A 34 -0.97 24.38 35.82
N PHE A 35 -1.42 24.50 34.57
CA PHE A 35 -2.85 24.58 34.24
C PHE A 35 -3.57 23.22 34.13
N ARG A 36 -2.85 22.09 34.18
CA ARG A 36 -3.45 20.73 34.17
C ARG A 36 -3.80 20.17 35.56
N ALA A 37 -3.53 20.91 36.64
CA ALA A 37 -3.63 20.42 38.03
C ALA A 37 -4.73 21.10 38.87
N SER A 38 -5.70 21.76 38.25
CA SER A 38 -6.80 22.44 38.95
C SER A 38 -8.06 22.47 38.10
N THR A 39 -9.21 22.20 38.74
CA THR A 39 -10.57 22.15 38.17
C THR A 39 -10.99 20.82 37.52
N ILE A 40 -11.20 19.80 38.37
CA ILE A 40 -12.20 18.74 38.13
C ILE A 40 -13.14 18.71 39.34
N ALA A 41 -14.26 19.44 39.25
CA ALA A 41 -15.38 19.37 40.19
C ALA A 41 -16.62 20.06 39.59
N ALA A 42 -17.78 19.37 39.62
CA ALA A 42 -19.13 19.84 39.24
C ALA A 42 -19.29 20.37 37.78
N ILE A 43 -20.15 19.81 36.92
CA ILE A 43 -21.60 19.66 37.08
C ILE A 43 -22.07 18.47 36.23
N ALA A 44 -22.98 17.65 36.77
CA ALA A 44 -23.70 16.62 36.00
C ALA A 44 -25.21 16.83 36.16
N SER A 45 -25.91 17.07 35.05
CA SER A 45 -27.38 17.02 34.97
C SER A 45 -27.84 16.87 33.51
N THR A 46 -28.23 15.64 33.18
CA THR A 46 -29.34 15.28 32.29
C THR A 46 -29.54 16.04 30.96
N LEU A 47 -29.21 15.38 29.84
CA LEU A 47 -30.24 15.02 28.85
C LEU A 47 -29.75 13.83 28.01
N ALA A 48 -30.61 12.84 27.80
CA ALA A 48 -30.36 11.76 26.85
C ALA A 48 -31.11 12.04 25.54
N LEU A 49 -30.50 11.75 24.39
CA LEU A 49 -31.20 11.22 23.23
C LEU A 49 -30.23 10.44 22.33
N SER A 50 -30.75 9.40 21.69
CA SER A 50 -30.01 8.39 20.93
C SER A 50 -29.50 8.87 19.56
N LEU A 51 -28.26 8.52 19.20
CA LEU A 51 -27.83 8.32 17.82
C LEU A 51 -26.84 7.15 17.75
N GLY A 52 -27.11 6.18 16.87
CA GLY A 52 -26.22 5.05 16.62
C GLY A 52 -25.02 5.48 15.78
N VAL A 53 -23.83 4.99 16.12
CA VAL A 53 -22.60 5.29 15.37
C VAL A 53 -22.58 4.46 14.09
N ALA A 54 -22.94 5.09 12.97
CA ALA A 54 -22.63 4.56 11.64
C ALA A 54 -21.12 4.68 11.37
N GLY A 55 -20.57 3.75 10.58
CA GLY A 55 -19.14 3.66 10.32
C GLY A 55 -18.55 4.89 9.61
N LEU A 56 -17.28 5.19 9.90
CA LEU A 56 -16.51 6.22 9.23
C LEU A 56 -16.38 5.90 7.73
N PRO A 57 -16.54 6.89 6.81
CA PRO A 57 -16.36 6.66 5.39
C PRO A 57 -14.88 6.42 5.05
N MET A 58 -14.60 5.40 4.21
CA MET A 58 -13.30 5.27 3.57
C MET A 58 -13.06 6.44 2.61
N THR A 59 -11.79 6.83 2.48
CA THR A 59 -11.34 8.02 1.77
C THR A 59 -11.69 8.01 0.28
N ALA A 60 -12.01 9.20 -0.24
CA ALA A 60 -12.35 9.39 -1.65
C ALA A 60 -11.19 9.04 -2.61
N PHE A 61 -11.53 8.84 -3.89
CA PHE A 61 -10.55 8.66 -4.95
C PHE A 61 -9.64 9.88 -5.09
N ALA A 62 -8.43 9.67 -5.61
CA ALA A 62 -7.54 10.75 -6.02
C ALA A 62 -8.10 11.49 -7.24
N ASP A 63 -8.94 12.49 -6.97
CA ASP A 63 -9.09 13.77 -7.67
C ASP A 63 -10.13 14.60 -6.89
N ASP A 64 -9.78 14.97 -5.66
CA ASP A 64 -10.29 16.12 -4.88
C ASP A 64 -9.62 16.07 -3.48
N ALA A 65 -8.56 16.85 -3.29
CA ALA A 65 -7.79 16.83 -2.06
C ALA A 65 -8.48 17.66 -0.95
N MET A 66 -9.17 16.99 -0.03
CA MET A 66 -9.59 17.60 1.24
C MET A 66 -8.79 17.03 2.40
N THR A 67 -7.92 17.87 2.98
CA THR A 67 -7.15 17.57 4.20
C THR A 67 -8.09 17.25 5.37
N ILE A 68 -7.93 16.07 5.97
CA ILE A 68 -8.60 15.71 7.23
C ILE A 68 -7.70 16.12 8.40
N ALA A 69 -8.30 16.78 9.39
CA ALA A 69 -7.61 17.31 10.57
C ALA A 69 -7.32 16.23 11.62
N ASP A 70 -6.27 16.50 12.41
CA ASP A 70 -5.73 15.62 13.45
C ASP A 70 -6.75 15.38 14.59
N GLY A 71 -6.98 14.11 14.94
CA GLY A 71 -8.02 13.67 15.86
C GLY A 71 -7.46 12.77 16.96
N ALA A 72 -7.19 13.35 18.13
CA ALA A 72 -6.59 12.65 19.25
C ALA A 72 -7.52 11.56 19.83
N ILE A 73 -7.02 10.31 19.90
CA ILE A 73 -7.70 9.19 20.57
C ILE A 73 -7.22 9.11 22.03
N THR A 74 -8.16 9.13 22.97
CA THR A 74 -7.89 9.01 24.41
C THR A 74 -8.58 7.80 25.04
N GLY A 75 -7.82 6.95 25.74
CA GLY A 75 -8.29 6.04 26.79
C GLY A 75 -9.12 4.82 26.33
N GLY A 76 -8.61 3.60 26.57
CA GLY A 76 -9.28 2.35 26.17
C GLY A 76 -9.62 1.38 27.32
N THR A 77 -10.37 0.32 26.97
CA THR A 77 -10.70 -0.95 27.68
C THR A 77 -11.64 -1.77 26.75
N ILE A 78 -11.91 -3.08 26.82
CA ILE A 78 -11.67 -4.19 27.79
C ILE A 78 -11.07 -5.44 27.06
N VAL A 79 -10.19 -6.16 27.77
CA VAL A 79 -9.88 -7.62 27.77
C VAL A 79 -10.47 -8.55 26.67
N ASP A 80 -9.59 -9.25 25.92
CA ASP A 80 -9.69 -10.70 25.64
C ASP A 80 -8.34 -11.32 25.15
N GLY A 81 -7.62 -12.03 26.03
CA GLY A 81 -6.63 -13.05 25.66
C GLY A 81 -5.31 -12.68 24.95
N ARG A 82 -4.87 -11.42 24.88
CA ARG A 82 -3.57 -11.05 24.27
C ARG A 82 -2.56 -10.54 25.28
N PHE A 83 -1.29 -10.91 25.08
CA PHE A 83 -0.15 -10.36 25.83
C PHE A 83 -0.11 -8.84 25.65
N ILE A 84 -0.17 -8.12 26.77
CA ILE A 84 0.26 -6.73 26.88
C ILE A 84 1.58 -6.80 27.64
N ASP A 85 2.63 -6.30 27.00
CA ASP A 85 3.90 -6.00 27.65
C ASP A 85 3.77 -4.56 28.19
N ASP A 86 3.87 -4.36 29.50
CA ASP A 86 3.56 -3.10 30.21
C ASP A 86 4.60 -1.98 29.98
N ASP A 87 5.43 -2.12 28.95
CA ASP A 87 6.50 -1.20 28.60
C ASP A 87 5.90 0.12 28.06
N PRO A 88 6.07 1.25 28.76
CA PRO A 88 5.37 2.48 28.41
C PRO A 88 5.79 2.96 27.03
N VAL A 89 4.81 3.37 26.21
CA VAL A 89 5.06 3.96 24.89
C VAL A 89 5.77 5.30 25.07
N VAL A 90 7.10 5.26 25.14
CA VAL A 90 7.95 6.44 25.04
C VAL A 90 7.70 7.07 23.68
N ALA A 91 7.43 8.37 23.63
CA ALA A 91 7.30 9.06 22.36
C ALA A 91 8.65 9.01 21.64
N PHE A 92 8.67 8.75 20.33
CA PHE A 92 9.91 8.70 19.54
C PHE A 92 10.78 9.96 19.74
N GLU A 93 10.14 11.14 19.88
CA GLU A 93 10.82 12.39 20.23
C GLU A 93 11.51 12.35 21.59
N ASP A 94 10.92 11.72 22.62
CA ASP A 94 11.53 11.57 23.95
C ASP A 94 12.64 10.50 23.97
N TYR A 95 12.55 9.47 23.12
CA TYR A 95 13.61 8.47 22.92
C TYR A 95 14.86 9.10 22.29
N ILE A 96 14.70 9.76 21.13
CA ILE A 96 15.78 10.51 20.46
C ILE A 96 16.30 11.67 21.34
N ALA A 97 15.41 12.38 22.05
CA ALA A 97 15.80 13.47 22.95
C ALA A 97 16.43 13.00 24.27
N SER A 98 16.46 11.69 24.57
CA SER A 98 17.17 11.13 25.73
C SER A 98 18.47 10.40 25.36
N ASN A 99 18.43 9.22 24.75
CA ASN A 99 19.53 8.24 24.85
C ASN A 99 19.69 7.29 23.61
N VAL A 100 20.23 7.73 22.48
CA VAL A 100 20.93 6.79 21.56
C VAL A 100 22.01 7.49 20.73
N ASP A 101 23.23 6.97 20.78
CA ASP A 101 24.21 7.08 19.70
C ASP A 101 24.47 5.65 19.17
N VAL A 102 23.95 5.39 17.95
CA VAL A 102 24.00 4.10 17.24
C VAL A 102 25.24 3.95 16.34
N SER A 103 26.27 4.80 16.50
CA SER A 103 27.49 4.76 15.67
C SER A 103 28.27 3.44 15.68
N GLY A 104 27.96 2.53 16.62
CA GLY A 104 28.47 1.16 16.61
C GLY A 104 27.81 0.23 15.58
N GLN A 105 26.70 0.64 14.94
CA GLN A 105 26.04 -0.12 13.88
C GLN A 105 26.80 0.03 12.56
N GLU A 106 27.14 -1.09 11.92
CA GLU A 106 27.75 -1.08 10.60
C GLU A 106 26.77 -0.56 9.53
N ASP A 107 27.28 -0.04 8.41
CA ASP A 107 26.43 0.37 7.29
C ASP A 107 26.36 -0.80 6.28
N PRO A 108 25.24 -1.54 6.17
CA PRO A 108 25.18 -2.75 5.36
C PRO A 108 25.33 -2.40 3.88
N GLN A 109 26.33 -3.01 3.22
CA GLN A 109 26.69 -2.71 1.83
C GLN A 109 25.84 -3.47 0.80
N HIS A 110 25.55 -4.73 1.09
CA HIS A 110 24.77 -5.65 0.28
C HIS A 110 23.85 -6.41 1.21
N MET A 111 22.74 -6.92 0.68
CA MET A 111 21.99 -7.93 1.39
C MET A 111 22.76 -9.27 1.31
N TRP A 112 22.71 -10.06 2.38
CA TRP A 112 23.78 -10.98 2.81
C TRP A 112 24.28 -11.98 1.74
N THR A 113 25.60 -12.10 1.62
CA THR A 113 26.24 -12.84 0.50
C THR A 113 26.26 -14.36 0.64
N ASN A 114 26.04 -14.93 1.82
CA ASN A 114 26.01 -16.39 2.01
C ASN A 114 24.58 -16.95 1.84
N ALA A 115 23.90 -16.56 0.75
CA ALA A 115 22.60 -17.13 0.38
C ALA A 115 22.72 -18.59 -0.18
N GLU A 116 23.93 -19.14 -0.20
CA GLU A 116 24.27 -20.47 -0.68
C GLU A 116 24.45 -21.46 0.47
N ASP A 117 23.51 -22.41 0.56
CA ASP A 117 23.76 -23.75 1.08
C ASP A 117 23.05 -24.72 0.12
N GLU A 118 23.82 -25.66 -0.44
CA GLU A 118 23.45 -26.67 -1.46
C GLU A 118 23.61 -26.30 -2.95
N PRO A 119 24.72 -26.74 -3.60
CA PRO A 119 24.88 -26.65 -5.05
C PRO A 119 24.03 -27.70 -5.76
N GLN A 120 22.93 -27.27 -6.42
CA GLN A 120 22.20 -28.16 -7.32
C GLN A 120 22.93 -28.34 -8.66
N ALA A 121 23.09 -29.60 -9.07
CA ALA A 121 23.85 -29.97 -10.26
C ALA A 121 23.15 -29.52 -11.56
N GLN A 122 23.87 -28.77 -12.40
CA GLN A 122 23.50 -28.36 -13.77
C GLN A 122 22.09 -27.75 -13.93
N ALA A 123 21.90 -26.57 -13.34
CA ALA A 123 20.86 -25.62 -13.76
C ALA A 123 21.50 -24.45 -14.51
N SER A 124 20.80 -23.90 -15.51
CA SER A 124 21.21 -22.67 -16.21
C SER A 124 21.03 -21.43 -15.33
N SER A 125 21.61 -20.27 -15.67
CA SER A 125 21.28 -19.04 -14.94
C SER A 125 19.80 -18.65 -15.19
N PRO A 126 19.06 -18.16 -14.17
CA PRO A 126 17.68 -17.76 -14.36
C PRO A 126 17.60 -16.54 -15.28
N TYR A 127 16.54 -16.44 -16.08
CA TYR A 127 16.51 -15.53 -17.22
C TYR A 127 15.15 -14.88 -17.47
N TRP A 128 15.22 -13.74 -18.15
CA TRP A 128 14.06 -12.96 -18.59
C TRP A 128 13.65 -13.37 -20.00
N THR A 129 12.36 -13.61 -20.21
CA THR A 129 11.76 -13.90 -21.52
C THR A 129 10.42 -13.19 -21.68
N THR A 130 9.73 -13.43 -22.80
CA THR A 130 8.36 -12.95 -23.04
C THR A 130 7.46 -14.14 -23.37
N THR A 131 6.43 -14.37 -22.55
CA THR A 131 5.44 -15.43 -22.77
C THR A 131 4.05 -14.81 -22.91
N SER A 132 3.37 -15.10 -24.02
CA SER A 132 2.04 -14.54 -24.34
C SER A 132 1.95 -13.00 -24.25
N GLY A 133 3.03 -12.31 -24.63
CA GLY A 133 3.12 -10.84 -24.57
C GLY A 133 3.47 -10.27 -23.20
N ASN A 134 3.55 -11.09 -22.15
CA ASN A 134 3.97 -10.66 -20.82
C ASN A 134 5.47 -10.84 -20.61
N LYS A 135 6.10 -9.92 -19.86
CA LYS A 135 7.44 -10.14 -19.31
C LYS A 135 7.36 -11.30 -18.32
N THR A 136 8.26 -12.28 -18.47
CA THR A 136 8.24 -13.54 -17.72
C THR A 136 9.63 -13.81 -17.17
N PHE A 137 9.72 -14.25 -15.92
CA PHE A 137 10.96 -14.71 -15.31
C PHE A 137 10.95 -16.23 -15.14
N VAL A 138 12.03 -16.88 -15.55
CA VAL A 138 12.17 -18.32 -15.62
C VAL A 138 13.40 -18.74 -14.83
N ASP A 139 13.26 -19.77 -14.01
CA ASP A 139 14.36 -20.35 -13.23
C ASP A 139 15.34 -21.13 -14.11
N GLY A 140 16.47 -21.53 -13.52
CA GLY A 140 17.52 -22.28 -14.20
C GLY A 140 17.14 -23.66 -14.73
N ASN A 141 16.00 -24.19 -14.28
CA ASN A 141 15.41 -25.47 -14.71
C ASN A 141 14.34 -25.29 -15.80
N GLY A 142 14.00 -24.05 -16.18
CA GLY A 142 12.96 -23.74 -17.17
C GLY A 142 11.55 -23.56 -16.58
N ASN A 143 11.39 -23.55 -15.25
CA ASN A 143 10.09 -23.29 -14.62
C ASN A 143 9.81 -21.78 -14.58
N THR A 144 8.58 -21.38 -14.89
CA THR A 144 8.17 -19.98 -14.71
C THR A 144 8.05 -19.65 -13.23
N PHE A 145 8.88 -18.73 -12.73
CA PHE A 145 8.75 -18.19 -11.38
C PHE A 145 7.56 -17.21 -11.29
N ALA A 146 7.48 -16.28 -12.24
CA ALA A 146 6.46 -15.24 -12.32
C ALA A 146 6.13 -14.86 -13.78
N SER A 147 4.84 -14.65 -14.07
CA SER A 147 4.35 -14.17 -15.38
C SER A 147 2.88 -13.70 -15.28
N PRO A 148 2.55 -12.42 -15.53
CA PRO A 148 3.45 -11.28 -15.69
C PRO A 148 4.40 -11.09 -14.49
N ALA A 149 5.64 -10.70 -14.79
CA ALA A 149 6.70 -10.42 -13.84
C ALA A 149 7.24 -9.00 -13.98
N MET A 150 7.73 -8.45 -12.87
CA MET A 150 8.45 -7.18 -12.79
C MET A 150 9.93 -7.41 -12.49
N LYS A 151 10.80 -6.80 -13.29
CA LYS A 151 12.23 -6.67 -13.03
C LYS A 151 12.44 -5.53 -12.05
N VAL A 152 12.88 -5.84 -10.83
CA VAL A 152 13.00 -4.89 -9.72
C VAL A 152 14.46 -4.83 -9.29
N ILE A 153 14.99 -3.63 -9.14
CA ILE A 153 16.28 -3.41 -8.46
C ILE A 153 16.03 -2.95 -7.03
N ASP A 154 17.01 -3.13 -6.18
CA ASP A 154 17.07 -2.49 -4.87
C ASP A 154 18.36 -1.69 -4.73
N VAL A 155 18.26 -0.51 -4.11
CA VAL A 155 19.31 0.52 -4.13
C VAL A 155 19.42 1.28 -2.82
N SER A 156 20.65 1.69 -2.52
CA SER A 156 21.06 2.44 -1.33
C SER A 156 22.11 3.50 -1.71
N LYS A 157 22.80 4.08 -0.73
CA LYS A 157 24.00 4.91 -0.95
C LYS A 157 25.09 4.21 -1.77
N TRP A 158 25.14 2.87 -1.74
CA TRP A 158 26.25 2.08 -2.28
C TRP A 158 26.27 2.03 -3.81
N GLN A 159 25.14 2.27 -4.47
CA GLN A 159 25.05 2.44 -5.92
C GLN A 159 25.49 3.84 -6.40
N GLY A 160 25.81 4.76 -5.49
CA GLY A 160 26.30 6.10 -5.82
C GLY A 160 25.25 6.98 -6.48
N GLU A 161 25.62 7.64 -7.59
CA GLU A 161 24.71 8.46 -8.39
C GLU A 161 24.08 7.62 -9.51
N ILE A 162 22.74 7.68 -9.59
CA ILE A 162 21.95 6.84 -10.49
C ILE A 162 21.32 7.69 -11.60
N ASP A 163 21.60 7.34 -12.85
CA ASP A 163 20.88 7.83 -14.02
C ASP A 163 19.58 7.03 -14.21
N TRP A 164 18.55 7.45 -13.49
CA TRP A 164 17.23 6.82 -13.49
C TRP A 164 16.58 6.72 -14.87
N ALA A 165 16.91 7.60 -15.81
CA ALA A 165 16.39 7.52 -17.17
C ALA A 165 17.01 6.34 -17.94
N LYS A 166 18.32 6.12 -17.79
CA LYS A 166 18.99 4.93 -18.33
C LYS A 166 18.53 3.64 -17.64
N VAL A 167 18.33 3.66 -16.32
CA VAL A 167 17.78 2.51 -15.56
C VAL A 167 16.40 2.13 -16.10
N LYS A 168 15.52 3.11 -16.33
CA LYS A 168 14.20 2.85 -16.92
C LYS A 168 14.30 2.31 -18.35
N ALA A 169 15.18 2.88 -19.17
CA ALA A 169 15.44 2.42 -20.53
C ALA A 169 16.07 1.00 -20.59
N ALA A 170 16.79 0.57 -19.56
CA ALA A 170 17.31 -0.79 -19.40
C ALA A 170 16.22 -1.85 -19.07
N GLY A 171 14.95 -1.44 -19.00
CA GLY A 171 13.82 -2.34 -18.80
C GLY A 171 13.58 -2.76 -17.35
N VAL A 172 14.07 -1.97 -16.39
CA VAL A 172 13.72 -2.05 -14.96
C VAL A 172 12.30 -1.50 -14.76
N ASP A 173 11.46 -2.28 -14.08
CA ASP A 173 10.04 -1.99 -13.91
C ASP A 173 9.74 -1.19 -12.66
N ALA A 174 10.51 -1.41 -11.58
CA ALA A 174 10.41 -0.72 -10.29
C ALA A 174 11.74 -0.72 -9.52
N ALA A 175 11.81 0.04 -8.43
CA ALA A 175 12.95 0.02 -7.49
C ALA A 175 12.50 -0.01 -6.03
N ILE A 176 13.27 -0.67 -5.16
CA ILE A 176 13.10 -0.66 -3.71
C ILE A 176 14.26 0.16 -3.12
N ILE A 177 13.96 1.25 -2.40
CA ILE A 177 14.99 2.21 -1.93
C ILE A 177 15.24 2.02 -0.43
N ARG A 178 16.51 1.94 -0.02
CA ARG A 178 16.89 1.91 1.40
C ARG A 178 16.49 3.21 2.09
N LEU A 179 15.63 3.12 3.10
CA LEU A 179 15.29 4.22 4.01
C LEU A 179 16.49 4.56 4.91
N GLY A 180 17.15 3.50 5.39
CA GLY A 180 18.25 3.57 6.34
C GLY A 180 18.47 2.20 6.97
N TYR A 181 19.04 2.19 8.16
CA TYR A 181 19.28 0.98 8.95
C TYR A 181 19.18 1.30 10.44
N GLY A 182 18.84 0.29 11.23
CA GLY A 182 18.65 0.42 12.66
C GLY A 182 17.66 1.53 13.03
N ASN A 183 17.92 2.19 14.15
CA ASN A 183 17.14 3.35 14.60
C ASN A 183 17.94 4.65 14.44
N GLY A 184 17.38 5.61 13.71
CA GLY A 184 17.91 6.97 13.61
C GLY A 184 18.94 7.20 12.51
N THR A 185 19.40 6.15 11.81
CA THR A 185 20.29 6.28 10.65
C THR A 185 19.49 6.30 9.35
N GLU A 186 19.70 7.34 8.55
CA GLU A 186 19.06 7.57 7.25
C GLU A 186 20.04 7.26 6.12
N ASP A 187 19.57 6.65 5.03
CA ASP A 187 20.43 6.47 3.86
C ASP A 187 20.77 7.83 3.20
N PRO A 188 22.05 8.22 3.07
CA PRO A 188 22.43 9.53 2.53
C PRO A 188 21.96 9.84 1.10
N ARG A 189 21.58 8.83 0.30
CA ARG A 189 21.06 9.01 -1.07
C ARG A 189 19.53 8.85 -1.15
N LEU A 190 18.83 8.58 -0.03
CA LEU A 190 17.37 8.38 0.00
C LEU A 190 16.59 9.47 -0.76
N ALA A 191 16.88 10.74 -0.45
CA ALA A 191 16.23 11.89 -1.06
C ALA A 191 16.40 11.94 -2.60
N GLU A 192 17.63 11.69 -3.06
CA GLU A 192 18.03 11.77 -4.46
C GLU A 192 17.47 10.58 -5.25
N ASN A 193 17.50 9.38 -4.67
CA ASN A 193 16.94 8.17 -5.25
C ASN A 193 15.42 8.27 -5.41
N ILE A 194 14.70 8.76 -4.39
CA ILE A 194 13.24 9.02 -4.50
C ILE A 194 12.97 10.00 -5.64
N ALA A 195 13.61 11.16 -5.63
CA ALA A 195 13.36 12.22 -6.61
C ALA A 195 13.70 11.79 -8.04
N GLY A 196 14.83 11.10 -8.23
CA GLY A 196 15.27 10.58 -9.53
C GLY A 196 14.35 9.50 -10.08
N ALA A 197 13.92 8.55 -9.24
CA ALA A 197 13.00 7.49 -9.61
C ALA A 197 11.58 8.03 -9.93
N GLN A 198 11.06 8.94 -9.10
CA GLN A 198 9.77 9.60 -9.35
C GLN A 198 9.76 10.41 -10.65
N LYS A 199 10.86 11.11 -10.97
CA LYS A 199 11.01 11.89 -12.21
C LYS A 199 10.82 11.07 -13.49
N VAL A 200 11.12 9.77 -13.46
CA VAL A 200 10.92 8.84 -14.60
C VAL A 200 9.69 7.95 -14.45
N GLY A 201 8.81 8.25 -13.48
CA GLY A 201 7.60 7.45 -13.21
C GLY A 201 7.89 6.04 -12.71
N MET A 202 9.06 5.80 -12.11
CA MET A 202 9.41 4.50 -11.56
C MET A 202 8.53 4.19 -10.34
N PRO A 203 7.79 3.06 -10.32
CA PRO A 203 7.14 2.57 -9.11
C PRO A 203 8.18 2.25 -8.03
N LEU A 204 7.87 2.63 -6.80
CA LEU A 204 8.75 2.45 -5.65
C LEU A 204 8.21 1.42 -4.66
N GLY A 205 9.14 0.79 -3.96
CA GLY A 205 9.01 0.27 -2.61
C GLY A 205 10.18 0.77 -1.75
N PHE A 206 10.25 0.32 -0.50
CA PHE A 206 11.24 0.80 0.47
C PHE A 206 11.74 -0.34 1.36
N TYR A 207 12.92 -0.20 1.96
CA TYR A 207 13.37 -1.13 3.01
C TYR A 207 14.14 -0.46 4.14
N LEU A 208 14.15 -1.08 5.31
CA LEU A 208 14.99 -0.72 6.46
C LEU A 208 15.66 -1.98 7.00
N TYR A 209 17.00 -2.01 6.97
CA TYR A 209 17.81 -3.08 7.56
C TYR A 209 17.75 -2.99 9.10
N SER A 210 17.45 -4.10 9.77
CA SER A 210 17.27 -4.14 11.23
C SER A 210 18.56 -4.48 11.99
N TYR A 211 18.74 -3.81 13.13
CA TYR A 211 19.74 -4.13 14.16
C TYR A 211 19.08 -4.46 15.51
N ALA A 212 17.77 -4.76 15.51
CA ALA A 212 17.00 -4.99 16.74
C ALA A 212 17.17 -6.41 17.31
N ASP A 213 17.68 -6.50 18.54
CA ASP A 213 17.70 -7.70 19.38
C ASP A 213 16.64 -7.69 20.51
N THR A 214 15.92 -6.57 20.68
CA THR A 214 14.83 -6.43 21.64
C THR A 214 13.53 -5.94 20.99
N ALA A 215 12.41 -6.27 21.62
CA ALA A 215 11.10 -5.75 21.23
C ALA A 215 11.04 -4.20 21.27
N ALA A 216 11.78 -3.57 22.18
CA ALA A 216 11.87 -2.11 22.27
C ALA A 216 12.53 -1.53 21.02
N LEU A 217 13.71 -2.04 20.62
CA LEU A 217 14.40 -1.57 19.41
C LEU A 217 13.55 -1.79 18.14
N ALA A 218 12.90 -2.95 17.99
CA ALA A 218 12.01 -3.23 16.87
C ALA A 218 10.82 -2.24 16.77
N ARG A 219 10.31 -1.75 17.90
CA ARG A 219 9.31 -0.66 17.93
C ARG A 219 9.91 0.68 17.48
N THR A 220 11.15 0.98 17.86
CA THR A 220 11.83 2.23 17.46
C THR A 220 12.20 2.25 15.98
N GLU A 221 12.59 1.11 15.40
CA GLU A 221 12.82 0.95 13.95
C GLU A 221 11.53 1.18 13.15
N ALA A 222 10.38 0.68 13.63
CA ALA A 222 9.08 1.00 13.05
C ALA A 222 8.75 2.50 13.14
N ASP A 223 8.99 3.15 14.28
CA ASP A 223 8.81 4.61 14.44
C ASP A 223 9.76 5.43 13.53
N TRP A 224 10.96 4.90 13.28
CA TRP A 224 11.95 5.51 12.40
C TRP A 224 11.52 5.46 10.93
N ILE A 225 11.02 4.33 10.45
CA ILE A 225 10.37 4.22 9.12
C ILE A 225 9.28 5.30 8.99
N VAL A 226 8.37 5.40 9.97
CA VAL A 226 7.28 6.39 9.95
C VAL A 226 7.81 7.83 9.91
N THR A 227 8.91 8.11 10.61
CA THR A 227 9.57 9.42 10.59
C THR A 227 10.12 9.75 9.21
N LEU A 228 10.79 8.80 8.55
CA LEU A 228 11.33 8.97 7.20
C LEU A 228 10.23 9.12 6.15
N LEU A 229 9.17 8.29 6.20
CA LEU A 229 8.01 8.41 5.31
C LEU A 229 7.37 9.80 5.41
N LYS A 230 7.19 10.33 6.63
CA LYS A 230 6.68 11.69 6.86
C LYS A 230 7.65 12.76 6.37
N LYS A 231 8.96 12.64 6.66
CA LYS A 231 10.01 13.58 6.23
C LYS A 231 10.03 13.77 4.71
N TYR A 232 9.83 12.69 3.96
CA TYR A 232 9.86 12.68 2.50
C TYR A 232 8.48 12.75 1.82
N ASN A 233 7.41 12.97 2.59
CA ASN A 233 6.03 13.00 2.10
C ASN A 233 5.66 11.76 1.24
N ILE A 234 6.12 10.60 1.67
CA ILE A 234 5.87 9.31 1.02
C ILE A 234 4.50 8.82 1.48
N THR A 235 3.47 9.10 0.68
CA THR A 235 2.06 8.78 0.99
C THR A 235 1.50 7.59 0.20
N SER A 236 2.22 7.13 -0.83
CA SER A 236 1.84 5.97 -1.65
C SER A 236 3.08 5.34 -2.29
N TRP A 237 3.08 4.01 -2.38
CA TRP A 237 4.08 3.19 -3.05
C TRP A 237 3.38 2.00 -3.73
N ARG A 238 4.08 1.31 -4.63
CA ARG A 238 3.51 0.16 -5.38
C ARG A 238 4.06 -1.16 -4.90
N LEU A 239 5.35 -1.21 -4.57
CA LEU A 239 5.98 -2.34 -3.91
C LEU A 239 6.05 -2.04 -2.41
N PRO A 240 5.96 -3.03 -1.51
CA PRO A 240 5.88 -2.80 -0.07
C PRO A 240 7.01 -1.99 0.56
N ILE A 241 6.81 -1.66 1.84
CA ILE A 241 7.93 -1.44 2.77
C ILE A 241 8.38 -2.82 3.25
N PHE A 242 9.67 -3.08 3.18
CA PHE A 242 10.30 -4.29 3.68
C PHE A 242 11.04 -4.01 4.98
N TYR A 243 10.75 -4.81 5.99
CA TYR A 243 11.60 -4.94 7.17
C TYR A 243 12.63 -6.02 6.84
N ASP A 244 13.87 -5.58 6.70
CA ASP A 244 14.99 -6.34 6.19
C ASP A 244 15.73 -6.96 7.37
N LEU A 245 15.68 -8.29 7.44
CA LEU A 245 16.14 -9.11 8.56
C LEU A 245 17.20 -10.09 8.08
N GLU A 246 18.45 -9.86 8.50
CA GLU A 246 19.61 -10.66 8.14
C GLU A 246 20.45 -11.01 9.38
N GLU A 247 21.46 -11.87 9.21
CA GLU A 247 22.47 -12.07 10.25
C GLU A 247 23.40 -10.85 10.36
N TRP A 248 23.65 -10.42 11.59
CA TRP A 248 24.59 -9.35 11.92
C TRP A 248 25.45 -9.71 13.14
N GLY A 249 26.57 -8.99 13.31
CA GLY A 249 27.55 -9.25 14.37
C GLY A 249 27.10 -8.79 15.75
N SER A 250 27.93 -7.99 16.40
CA SER A 250 27.59 -7.28 17.63
C SER A 250 27.85 -5.79 17.47
N TRP A 251 26.99 -4.95 18.04
CA TRP A 251 27.17 -3.50 18.02
C TRP A 251 27.03 -2.91 19.43
N ASP A 252 27.78 -1.86 19.71
CA ASP A 252 27.74 -1.16 21.00
C ASP A 252 26.78 0.03 20.93
N GLU A 253 25.79 0.07 21.83
CA GLU A 253 25.00 1.27 22.10
C GLU A 253 25.81 2.21 22.98
N THR A 254 25.92 3.47 22.59
CA THR A 254 26.69 4.47 23.34
C THR A 254 25.83 5.63 23.86
N ASP A 255 26.23 6.17 25.01
CA ASP A 255 25.71 7.46 25.47
C ASP A 255 26.28 8.63 24.64
N ARG A 256 25.73 9.83 24.84
CA ARG A 256 26.12 11.05 24.12
C ARG A 256 27.58 11.49 24.29
N ASN A 257 28.34 10.83 25.16
CA ASN A 257 29.76 11.08 25.39
C ASN A 257 30.63 9.96 24.79
N GLY A 258 30.05 9.02 24.03
CA GLY A 258 30.74 7.89 23.41
C GLY A 258 31.05 6.74 24.38
N LYS A 259 30.39 6.67 25.54
CA LYS A 259 30.55 5.55 26.48
C LYS A 259 29.56 4.44 26.15
N VAL A 260 30.05 3.22 25.97
CA VAL A 260 29.21 2.02 25.82
C VAL A 260 28.29 1.85 27.04
N ILE A 261 26.99 1.68 26.77
CA ILE A 261 25.93 1.44 27.76
C ILE A 261 25.27 0.07 27.60
N ALA A 262 25.27 -0.50 26.39
CA ALA A 262 24.87 -1.87 26.09
C ALA A 262 25.68 -2.41 24.89
N THR A 263 25.80 -3.74 24.79
CA THR A 263 26.31 -4.43 23.61
C THR A 263 25.23 -5.38 23.14
N HIS A 264 24.84 -5.23 21.88
CA HIS A 264 23.72 -5.94 21.26
C HIS A 264 24.19 -7.12 20.43
N TYR A 265 23.38 -8.17 20.39
CA TYR A 265 23.65 -9.40 19.64
C TYR A 265 22.39 -9.90 18.97
N GLN A 266 22.48 -10.30 17.71
CA GLN A 266 21.34 -10.82 16.96
C GLN A 266 20.64 -11.99 17.69
N PRO A 267 19.31 -12.13 17.57
CA PRO A 267 18.60 -13.29 18.10
C PRO A 267 19.10 -14.60 17.48
N THR A 268 19.37 -15.61 18.32
CA THR A 268 19.82 -16.94 17.87
C THR A 268 18.75 -18.02 17.95
N THR A 269 17.48 -17.63 18.19
CA THR A 269 16.36 -18.56 18.37
C THR A 269 15.10 -18.07 17.66
N VAL A 270 14.23 -19.02 17.30
CA VAL A 270 12.92 -18.72 16.68
C VAL A 270 12.08 -17.78 17.56
N ALA A 271 12.06 -18.01 18.87
CA ALA A 271 11.32 -17.18 19.82
C ALA A 271 11.87 -15.74 19.90
N GLY A 272 13.19 -15.58 19.80
CA GLY A 272 13.83 -14.26 19.72
C GLY A 272 13.40 -13.50 18.48
N TRP A 273 13.60 -14.07 17.28
CA TRP A 273 13.17 -13.43 16.03
C TRP A 273 11.67 -13.15 15.96
N SER A 274 10.84 -14.08 16.46
CA SER A 274 9.39 -13.88 16.55
C SER A 274 9.03 -12.71 17.48
N THR A 275 9.82 -12.45 18.53
CA THR A 275 9.63 -11.29 19.41
C THR A 275 9.91 -9.97 18.68
N ILE A 276 11.00 -9.89 17.92
CA ILE A 276 11.35 -8.73 17.07
C ILE A 276 10.26 -8.47 16.04
N ILE A 277 9.91 -9.50 15.25
CA ILE A 277 8.93 -9.43 14.17
C ILE A 277 7.55 -8.99 14.69
N ASN A 278 7.07 -9.59 15.79
CA ASN A 278 5.78 -9.23 16.36
C ASN A 278 5.76 -7.81 16.95
N ALA A 279 6.87 -7.35 17.56
CA ALA A 279 6.98 -5.99 18.07
C ALA A 279 6.98 -4.93 16.96
N PHE A 280 7.76 -5.16 15.89
CA PHE A 280 7.77 -4.34 14.69
C PHE A 280 6.37 -4.26 14.05
N TYR A 281 5.74 -5.42 13.77
CA TYR A 281 4.41 -5.45 13.17
C TYR A 281 3.34 -4.85 14.08
N GLY A 282 3.42 -5.06 15.39
CA GLY A 282 2.53 -4.43 16.35
C GLY A 282 2.58 -2.90 16.27
N ARG A 283 3.79 -2.34 16.07
CA ARG A 283 4.01 -0.89 16.03
C ARG A 283 3.71 -0.26 14.67
N ILE A 284 4.19 -0.82 13.57
CA ILE A 284 4.01 -0.24 12.24
C ILE A 284 2.51 -0.21 11.83
N ASN A 285 1.74 -1.21 12.27
CA ASN A 285 0.28 -1.24 12.09
C ASN A 285 -0.46 -0.20 12.96
N GLN A 286 0.03 0.18 14.15
CA GLN A 286 -0.56 1.26 14.95
C GLN A 286 -0.50 2.61 14.23
N HIS A 287 0.50 2.82 13.38
CA HIS A 287 0.62 4.00 12.52
C HIS A 287 -0.16 3.88 11.20
N GLY A 288 -0.91 2.80 10.99
CA GLY A 288 -1.74 2.57 9.79
C GLY A 288 -1.00 1.97 8.59
N TYR A 289 0.28 1.61 8.72
CA TYR A 289 1.09 1.08 7.62
C TYR A 289 1.00 -0.45 7.53
N THR A 290 -0.01 -0.93 6.81
CA THR A 290 -0.30 -2.37 6.64
C THR A 290 0.35 -3.02 5.42
N ASN A 291 0.81 -2.23 4.44
CA ASN A 291 1.57 -2.71 3.28
C ASN A 291 3.07 -2.87 3.61
N THR A 292 3.33 -3.73 4.59
CA THR A 292 4.63 -4.01 5.20
C THR A 292 4.87 -5.52 5.21
N TYR A 293 6.03 -5.96 4.70
CA TYR A 293 6.42 -7.36 4.61
C TYR A 293 7.87 -7.58 5.06
N LEU A 294 8.29 -8.83 5.22
CA LEU A 294 9.67 -9.18 5.51
C LEU A 294 10.46 -9.41 4.22
N TYR A 295 11.69 -8.92 4.22
CA TYR A 295 12.79 -9.45 3.41
C TYR A 295 13.77 -10.20 4.31
N THR A 296 14.40 -11.24 3.77
CA THR A 296 15.52 -11.99 4.37
C THR A 296 16.10 -12.95 3.30
N TYR A 297 17.14 -13.72 3.63
CA TYR A 297 17.61 -14.84 2.79
C TYR A 297 17.03 -16.19 3.24
N ARG A 298 17.01 -17.15 2.30
CA ARG A 298 16.34 -18.46 2.48
C ARG A 298 16.76 -19.21 3.76
N ALA A 299 18.07 -19.25 4.07
CA ALA A 299 18.58 -20.03 5.19
C ALA A 299 18.06 -19.51 6.55
N MET A 300 18.15 -18.20 6.78
CA MET A 300 17.59 -17.54 7.96
C MET A 300 16.08 -17.72 8.07
N ALA A 301 15.33 -17.51 6.98
CA ALA A 301 13.89 -17.76 6.96
C ALA A 301 13.56 -19.20 7.40
N ASN A 302 14.30 -20.19 6.89
CA ASN A 302 14.05 -21.59 7.22
C ASN A 302 14.40 -21.93 8.67
N ALA A 303 15.57 -21.50 9.15
CA ALA A 303 16.10 -21.81 10.49
C ALA A 303 15.38 -21.08 11.62
N TYR A 304 15.04 -19.80 11.42
CA TYR A 304 14.67 -18.90 12.52
C TYR A 304 13.24 -18.37 12.49
N PHE A 305 12.50 -18.44 11.37
CA PHE A 305 11.15 -17.90 11.32
C PHE A 305 10.09 -18.97 11.61
N ASP A 306 9.15 -18.65 12.51
CA ASP A 306 7.94 -19.44 12.71
C ASP A 306 6.95 -19.28 11.53
N ASN A 307 5.81 -19.97 11.59
CA ASN A 307 4.81 -19.92 10.51
C ASN A 307 4.15 -18.52 10.36
N ALA A 308 4.06 -17.72 11.43
CA ALA A 308 3.48 -16.38 11.36
C ALA A 308 4.45 -15.39 10.73
N ALA A 309 5.74 -15.48 11.07
CA ALA A 309 6.84 -14.75 10.44
C ALA A 309 6.98 -15.15 8.96
N LYS A 310 6.98 -16.44 8.62
CA LYS A 310 7.03 -16.94 7.23
C LYS A 310 5.86 -16.43 6.37
N ALA A 311 4.65 -16.34 6.93
CA ALA A 311 3.50 -15.74 6.25
C ALA A 311 3.64 -14.22 5.98
N LYS A 312 4.68 -13.56 6.52
CA LYS A 312 5.06 -12.18 6.21
C LYS A 312 6.24 -12.06 5.25
N VAL A 313 6.97 -13.13 4.95
CA VAL A 313 8.04 -13.10 3.94
C VAL A 313 7.40 -13.04 2.56
N SER A 314 7.58 -11.92 1.87
CA SER A 314 7.17 -11.75 0.49
C SER A 314 8.32 -11.48 -0.47
N TRP A 315 9.53 -11.22 0.05
CA TRP A 315 10.75 -11.06 -0.75
C TRP A 315 11.87 -11.91 -0.12
N ILE A 316 12.56 -12.72 -0.94
CA ILE A 316 13.60 -13.64 -0.48
C ILE A 316 14.87 -13.49 -1.32
N ALA A 317 16.04 -13.48 -0.68
CA ALA A 317 17.32 -13.70 -1.37
C ALA A 317 17.69 -15.18 -1.41
N GLU A 318 18.05 -15.62 -2.62
CA GLU A 318 18.56 -16.95 -2.93
C GLU A 318 19.33 -16.86 -4.24
N TYR A 319 20.64 -16.59 -4.21
CA TYR A 319 21.47 -16.29 -5.40
C TYR A 319 21.85 -17.53 -6.23
N ASN A 320 20.94 -18.52 -6.25
CA ASN A 320 21.10 -19.80 -6.93
C ASN A 320 20.45 -19.78 -8.32
N PRO A 321 20.71 -20.80 -9.16
CA PRO A 321 19.97 -21.00 -10.41
C PRO A 321 18.44 -21.07 -10.25
N THR A 322 17.95 -21.52 -9.10
CA THR A 322 16.52 -21.67 -8.79
C THR A 322 16.23 -21.16 -7.37
N THR A 323 15.00 -20.72 -7.12
CA THR A 323 14.53 -20.52 -5.74
C THR A 323 13.78 -21.74 -5.24
N THR A 324 14.16 -22.20 -4.06
CA THR A 324 13.53 -23.31 -3.34
C THR A 324 12.59 -22.82 -2.23
N TYR A 325 12.56 -21.52 -1.95
CA TYR A 325 11.64 -20.94 -0.98
C TYR A 325 10.20 -20.93 -1.48
N THR A 326 9.28 -21.55 -0.72
CA THR A 326 7.89 -21.78 -1.14
C THR A 326 6.90 -20.70 -0.70
N PHE A 327 7.36 -19.68 0.02
CA PHE A 327 6.52 -18.60 0.60
C PHE A 327 5.35 -19.15 1.45
N PRO A 328 5.61 -20.02 2.44
CA PRO A 328 4.55 -20.72 3.16
C PRO A 328 3.70 -19.75 4.00
N GLY A 329 2.38 -19.82 3.82
CA GLY A 329 1.42 -18.90 4.43
C GLY A 329 1.26 -17.57 3.71
N TYR A 330 2.13 -17.22 2.74
CA TYR A 330 2.04 -15.98 1.98
C TYR A 330 1.42 -16.18 0.59
N SER A 331 0.22 -15.61 0.39
CA SER A 331 -0.54 -15.73 -0.86
C SER A 331 -0.31 -14.60 -1.87
N GLY A 332 0.20 -13.43 -1.45
CA GLY A 332 0.34 -12.25 -2.33
C GLY A 332 1.47 -12.32 -3.36
N GLY A 333 1.79 -11.19 -4.00
CA GLY A 333 2.88 -11.09 -4.97
C GLY A 333 4.26 -11.26 -4.32
N ARG A 334 5.05 -12.21 -4.83
CA ARG A 334 6.38 -12.56 -4.29
C ARG A 334 7.49 -11.85 -5.04
N GLY A 335 8.61 -11.64 -4.37
CA GLY A 335 9.90 -11.27 -4.95
C GLY A 335 10.96 -12.33 -4.68
N TRP A 336 11.79 -12.62 -5.67
CA TRP A 336 13.02 -13.40 -5.53
C TRP A 336 14.19 -12.54 -5.99
N GLN A 337 15.06 -12.15 -5.06
CA GLN A 337 16.37 -11.54 -5.33
C GLN A 337 17.33 -12.67 -5.73
N TYR A 338 17.65 -12.72 -7.02
CA TYR A 338 18.35 -13.85 -7.63
C TYR A 338 19.82 -13.55 -7.93
N THR A 339 20.26 -12.30 -7.77
CA THR A 339 21.67 -11.89 -7.89
C THR A 339 21.92 -10.54 -7.23
N SER A 340 23.11 -10.38 -6.63
CA SER A 340 23.71 -9.13 -6.15
C SER A 340 24.78 -8.55 -7.10
N SER A 341 24.86 -9.07 -8.33
CA SER A 341 25.91 -8.75 -9.31
C SER A 341 25.38 -8.39 -10.70
N ALA A 342 24.14 -7.91 -10.81
CA ALA A 342 23.62 -7.42 -12.07
C ALA A 342 24.29 -6.11 -12.49
N SER A 343 24.50 -5.94 -13.80
CA SER A 343 24.94 -4.68 -14.41
C SER A 343 23.75 -4.00 -15.09
N VAL A 344 23.43 -2.77 -14.65
CA VAL A 344 22.31 -1.98 -15.19
C VAL A 344 22.84 -0.64 -15.68
N ASN A 345 22.58 -0.34 -16.96
CA ASN A 345 22.98 0.95 -17.54
C ASN A 345 22.34 2.12 -16.77
N GLY A 346 23.17 3.03 -16.28
CA GLY A 346 22.77 4.13 -15.39
C GLY A 346 23.14 3.92 -13.92
N ILE A 347 23.66 2.76 -13.54
CA ILE A 347 24.26 2.49 -12.22
C ILE A 347 25.73 2.14 -12.42
N SER A 348 26.60 2.58 -11.49
CA SER A 348 28.02 2.25 -11.51
C SER A 348 28.28 1.01 -10.66
N GLY A 349 28.94 -0.01 -11.22
CA GLY A 349 29.21 -1.27 -10.53
C GLY A 349 28.00 -2.19 -10.49
N ASN A 350 27.93 -3.01 -9.45
CA ASN A 350 26.87 -4.01 -9.27
C ASN A 350 25.60 -3.38 -8.68
N VAL A 351 24.45 -3.92 -9.07
CA VAL A 351 23.17 -3.69 -8.40
C VAL A 351 22.46 -5.00 -8.14
N ASP A 352 21.74 -5.05 -7.03
CA ASP A 352 20.93 -6.19 -6.64
C ASP A 352 19.67 -6.24 -7.51
N MET A 353 19.28 -7.46 -7.90
CA MET A 353 18.25 -7.67 -8.93
C MET A 353 17.29 -8.79 -8.53
N SER A 354 16.02 -8.44 -8.60
CA SER A 354 14.90 -9.29 -8.23
C SER A 354 13.90 -9.47 -9.38
N ALA A 355 13.26 -10.63 -9.39
CA ALA A 355 12.04 -10.85 -10.14
C ALA A 355 10.85 -10.87 -9.17
N PHE A 356 9.83 -10.07 -9.45
CA PHE A 356 8.59 -10.03 -8.68
C PHE A 356 7.40 -10.51 -9.52
N ASP A 357 6.41 -11.15 -8.89
CA ASP A 357 5.04 -11.20 -9.42
C ASP A 357 4.55 -9.74 -9.64
N GLU A 358 3.86 -9.43 -10.73
CA GLU A 358 3.52 -8.05 -11.07
C GLU A 358 2.54 -7.41 -10.07
N HIS A 359 2.98 -6.34 -9.39
CA HIS A 359 2.11 -5.47 -8.60
C HIS A 359 1.44 -4.42 -9.50
N ILE A 360 0.15 -4.59 -9.77
CA ILE A 360 -0.66 -3.66 -10.56
C ILE A 360 -1.03 -2.45 -9.69
N PHE A 361 -1.50 -2.71 -8.48
CA PHE A 361 -1.61 -1.79 -7.35
C PHE A 361 -0.92 -2.46 -6.15
N TRP A 362 -0.75 -1.79 -5.01
CA TRP A 362 -0.03 -2.45 -3.92
C TRP A 362 -0.80 -3.65 -3.32
N ASP A 363 -2.13 -3.62 -3.36
CA ASP A 363 -3.05 -4.69 -2.95
C ASP A 363 -3.51 -5.61 -4.10
N ALA A 364 -3.08 -5.36 -5.34
CA ALA A 364 -3.52 -6.11 -6.53
C ALA A 364 -2.34 -6.61 -7.36
N ASN A 365 -2.17 -7.93 -7.49
CA ASN A 365 -1.02 -8.57 -8.14
C ASN A 365 -1.41 -9.75 -9.05
N SER A 366 -0.50 -10.12 -9.97
CA SER A 366 -0.72 -11.20 -10.95
C SER A 366 -0.74 -12.63 -10.39
N ARG A 367 -0.30 -12.87 -9.15
CA ARG A 367 -0.29 -14.20 -8.53
C ARG A 367 -1.60 -14.56 -7.86
N SER A 368 -2.26 -13.60 -7.22
CA SER A 368 -3.29 -13.88 -6.21
C SER A 368 -4.59 -13.11 -6.36
N THR A 369 -4.61 -12.04 -7.14
CA THR A 369 -5.80 -11.20 -7.29
C THR A 369 -6.69 -11.76 -8.39
N ALA A 370 -7.92 -12.13 -8.06
CA ALA A 370 -8.90 -12.50 -9.08
C ALA A 370 -9.11 -11.33 -10.05
N HIS A 371 -9.15 -11.62 -11.35
CA HIS A 371 -9.31 -10.63 -12.42
C HIS A 371 -8.18 -9.58 -12.49
N ASP A 372 -6.95 -9.95 -12.11
CA ASP A 372 -5.73 -9.15 -12.27
C ASP A 372 -5.59 -8.55 -13.70
N SER A 373 -5.82 -9.35 -14.73
CA SER A 373 -5.74 -8.90 -16.13
C SER A 373 -6.76 -7.80 -16.45
N SER A 374 -7.99 -7.92 -15.95
CA SER A 374 -9.03 -6.90 -16.08
C SER A 374 -8.74 -5.65 -15.23
N ILE A 375 -8.12 -5.79 -14.05
CA ILE A 375 -7.65 -4.65 -13.24
C ILE A 375 -6.54 -3.90 -13.98
N LYS A 376 -5.60 -4.64 -14.59
CA LYS A 376 -4.50 -4.10 -15.41
C LYS A 376 -5.05 -3.39 -16.65
N TRP A 377 -6.02 -3.99 -17.35
CA TRP A 377 -6.77 -3.35 -18.43
C TRP A 377 -7.43 -2.04 -17.96
N ALA A 378 -8.17 -2.07 -16.85
CA ALA A 378 -8.90 -0.91 -16.34
C ALA A 378 -7.95 0.23 -15.97
N LYS A 379 -6.79 -0.09 -15.39
CA LYS A 379 -5.74 0.88 -15.09
C LYS A 379 -5.13 1.47 -16.37
N ASN A 380 -4.77 0.62 -17.34
CA ASN A 380 -4.15 1.04 -18.60
C ASN A 380 -5.10 1.86 -19.50
N LYS A 381 -6.41 1.62 -19.41
CA LYS A 381 -7.46 2.40 -20.08
C LYS A 381 -7.87 3.67 -19.32
N GLY A 382 -7.34 3.92 -18.12
CA GLY A 382 -7.74 5.05 -17.28
C GLY A 382 -9.15 4.92 -16.68
N VAL A 383 -9.75 3.73 -16.70
CA VAL A 383 -11.05 3.42 -16.07
C VAL A 383 -10.93 3.48 -14.54
N THR A 384 -9.80 3.06 -13.98
CA THR A 384 -9.50 3.16 -12.55
C THR A 384 -8.13 3.79 -12.31
N THR A 385 -8.07 4.69 -11.34
CA THR A 385 -6.83 5.29 -10.81
C THR A 385 -6.40 4.66 -9.48
N GLY A 386 -7.24 3.79 -8.89
CA GLY A 386 -7.12 3.37 -7.49
C GLY A 386 -7.61 4.44 -6.49
N TYR A 387 -7.41 4.17 -5.21
CA TYR A 387 -7.57 5.14 -4.13
C TYR A 387 -6.28 5.97 -3.95
N ALA A 388 -6.37 7.09 -3.23
CA ALA A 388 -5.24 8.01 -3.03
C ALA A 388 -4.03 7.40 -2.31
N ASN A 389 -4.20 6.31 -1.55
CA ASN A 389 -3.12 5.55 -0.93
C ASN A 389 -2.46 4.51 -1.87
N GLY A 390 -2.81 4.51 -3.16
CA GLY A 390 -2.26 3.59 -4.17
C GLY A 390 -2.88 2.19 -4.20
N ALA A 391 -3.92 1.92 -3.40
CA ALA A 391 -4.65 0.66 -3.46
C ALA A 391 -5.66 0.65 -4.62
N PHE A 392 -5.94 -0.52 -5.17
CA PHE A 392 -7.11 -0.75 -6.02
C PHE A 392 -8.40 -0.83 -5.19
N GLY A 393 -8.32 -1.40 -3.99
CA GLY A 393 -9.46 -1.77 -3.15
C GLY A 393 -9.94 -3.20 -3.40
N VAL A 394 -9.04 -4.18 -3.50
CA VAL A 394 -9.42 -5.59 -3.71
C VAL A 394 -10.34 -6.07 -2.58
N GLY A 395 -11.46 -6.71 -2.94
CA GLY A 395 -12.46 -7.18 -1.99
C GLY A 395 -13.45 -6.12 -1.50
N ASN A 396 -13.16 -4.82 -1.63
CA ASN A 396 -14.13 -3.76 -1.31
C ASN A 396 -15.35 -3.84 -2.23
N THR A 397 -16.53 -3.55 -1.69
CA THR A 397 -17.77 -3.42 -2.48
C THR A 397 -17.78 -2.13 -3.28
N VAL A 398 -18.40 -2.18 -4.46
CA VAL A 398 -18.66 -0.99 -5.28
C VAL A 398 -19.89 -0.26 -4.76
N ILE A 399 -19.75 1.02 -4.47
CA ILE A 399 -20.87 1.94 -4.21
C ILE A 399 -21.24 2.74 -5.46
N ARG A 400 -22.42 3.36 -5.48
CA ARG A 400 -22.97 3.97 -6.70
C ARG A 400 -22.12 5.11 -7.27
N GLN A 401 -21.52 5.97 -6.44
CA GLN A 401 -20.61 7.02 -6.92
C GLN A 401 -19.34 6.46 -7.60
N ASP A 402 -18.79 5.34 -7.09
CA ASP A 402 -17.66 4.63 -7.70
C ASP A 402 -18.07 4.08 -9.08
N MET A 403 -19.25 3.47 -9.15
CA MET A 403 -19.83 2.95 -10.40
C MET A 403 -20.01 4.07 -11.42
N ALA A 404 -20.44 5.27 -11.00
CA ALA A 404 -20.53 6.42 -11.88
C ALA A 404 -19.17 6.85 -12.45
N ALA A 405 -18.14 6.93 -11.60
CA ALA A 405 -16.78 7.24 -12.05
C ALA A 405 -16.25 6.21 -13.05
N PHE A 406 -16.45 4.92 -12.78
CA PHE A 406 -16.04 3.84 -13.68
C PHE A 406 -16.74 3.92 -15.03
N LEU A 407 -18.07 4.06 -15.05
CA LEU A 407 -18.86 4.09 -16.28
C LEU A 407 -18.57 5.33 -17.13
N TYR A 408 -18.39 6.50 -16.50
CA TYR A 408 -17.97 7.73 -17.18
C TYR A 408 -16.59 7.58 -17.85
N ARG A 409 -15.63 6.94 -17.16
CA ARG A 409 -14.30 6.69 -17.71
C ARG A 409 -14.29 5.61 -18.80
N VAL A 410 -15.10 4.56 -18.66
CA VAL A 410 -15.32 3.53 -19.72
C VAL A 410 -15.88 4.17 -21.00
N ALA A 411 -16.74 5.18 -20.88
CA ALA A 411 -17.23 5.98 -22.02
C ALA A 411 -16.22 7.00 -22.57
N GLY A 412 -14.94 6.96 -22.14
CA GLY A 412 -13.89 7.86 -22.60
C GLY A 412 -13.84 9.22 -21.89
N SER A 413 -14.47 9.37 -20.73
CA SER A 413 -14.57 10.63 -19.96
C SER A 413 -15.09 11.83 -20.79
N PRO A 414 -16.25 11.69 -21.46
CA PRO A 414 -16.72 12.66 -22.44
C PRO A 414 -17.01 14.03 -21.82
N SER A 415 -16.51 15.09 -22.45
CA SER A 415 -16.70 16.47 -21.98
C SER A 415 -18.18 16.78 -21.71
N PHE A 416 -18.48 17.08 -20.44
CA PHE A 416 -19.83 17.30 -19.96
C PHE A 416 -19.84 18.44 -18.93
N THR A 417 -20.69 19.44 -19.19
CA THR A 417 -21.00 20.54 -18.27
C THR A 417 -22.51 20.52 -18.02
N PRO A 418 -22.99 20.18 -16.81
CA PRO A 418 -24.41 20.06 -16.56
C PRO A 418 -25.09 21.42 -16.57
N THR A 419 -26.32 21.44 -17.09
CA THR A 419 -27.26 22.55 -16.93
C THR A 419 -27.77 22.63 -15.48
N ALA A 420 -28.45 23.73 -15.12
CA ALA A 420 -29.08 23.86 -13.81
C ALA A 420 -30.15 22.77 -13.56
N ALA A 421 -30.94 22.42 -14.58
CA ALA A 421 -31.93 21.34 -14.51
C ALA A 421 -31.29 19.97 -14.31
N GLN A 422 -30.18 19.67 -14.98
CA GLN A 422 -29.44 18.42 -14.79
C GLN A 422 -28.79 18.31 -13.41
N ARG A 423 -28.32 19.43 -12.82
CA ARG A 423 -27.85 19.44 -11.42
C ARG A 423 -28.96 19.13 -10.42
N ALA A 424 -30.19 19.59 -10.71
CA ALA A 424 -31.35 19.41 -9.84
C ALA A 424 -32.06 18.05 -9.99
N VAL A 425 -31.55 17.12 -10.82
CA VAL A 425 -32.21 15.84 -11.10
C VAL A 425 -32.21 14.87 -9.90
N PHE A 426 -31.24 15.00 -9.00
CA PHE A 426 -31.15 14.23 -7.77
C PHE A 426 -30.99 15.16 -6.57
N SER A 427 -31.82 14.99 -5.54
CA SER A 427 -31.89 15.87 -4.37
C SER A 427 -30.68 15.79 -3.44
N ASP A 428 -29.94 14.70 -3.51
CA ASP A 428 -28.78 14.34 -2.66
C ASP A 428 -27.42 14.48 -3.37
N VAL A 429 -27.40 14.97 -4.62
CA VAL A 429 -26.16 15.18 -5.41
C VAL A 429 -25.88 16.67 -5.57
N ASN A 430 -24.75 17.12 -5.05
CA ASN A 430 -24.28 18.50 -5.16
C ASN A 430 -22.79 18.54 -5.56
N SER A 431 -22.19 19.73 -5.65
CA SER A 431 -20.80 19.90 -6.07
C SER A 431 -19.74 19.31 -5.11
N SER A 432 -20.12 18.94 -3.88
CA SER A 432 -19.26 18.24 -2.92
C SER A 432 -19.49 16.73 -2.89
N THR A 433 -20.46 16.21 -3.65
CA THR A 433 -20.66 14.77 -3.81
C THR A 433 -19.54 14.19 -4.68
N PRO A 434 -18.80 13.15 -4.22
CA PRO A 434 -17.77 12.52 -5.03
C PRO A 434 -18.32 12.10 -6.40
N HIS A 435 -17.60 12.49 -7.46
CA HIS A 435 -17.96 12.19 -8.85
C HIS A 435 -19.33 12.74 -9.32
N ALA A 436 -19.85 13.81 -8.70
CA ALA A 436 -21.10 14.47 -9.10
C ALA A 436 -21.26 14.70 -10.61
N ASN A 437 -20.18 15.12 -11.30
CA ASN A 437 -20.23 15.34 -12.76
C ASN A 437 -20.49 14.05 -13.55
N ALA A 438 -19.92 12.92 -13.12
CA ALA A 438 -20.18 11.61 -13.72
C ALA A 438 -21.62 11.14 -13.43
N ILE A 439 -22.13 11.39 -12.22
CA ILE A 439 -23.51 11.06 -11.83
C ILE A 439 -24.52 11.84 -12.67
N TRP A 440 -24.36 13.16 -12.79
CA TRP A 440 -25.22 14.00 -13.63
C TRP A 440 -25.08 13.67 -15.13
N TRP A 441 -23.88 13.28 -15.59
CA TRP A 441 -23.68 12.78 -16.95
C TRP A 441 -24.47 11.49 -17.18
N MET A 442 -24.38 10.49 -16.30
CA MET A 442 -25.13 9.24 -16.41
C MET A 442 -26.64 9.50 -16.49
N ALA A 443 -27.16 10.41 -15.65
CA ALA A 443 -28.57 10.79 -15.67
C ALA A 443 -28.95 11.44 -17.02
N SER A 444 -28.11 12.35 -17.54
CA SER A 444 -28.32 12.97 -18.86
C SER A 444 -28.29 11.99 -20.04
N LYS A 445 -27.73 10.80 -19.84
CA LYS A 445 -27.66 9.70 -20.82
C LYS A 445 -28.66 8.58 -20.57
N GLY A 446 -29.52 8.69 -19.54
CA GLY A 446 -30.46 7.63 -19.16
C GLY A 446 -29.78 6.36 -18.64
N ILE A 447 -28.50 6.44 -18.23
CA ILE A 447 -27.76 5.29 -17.65
C ILE A 447 -28.19 5.07 -16.20
N THR A 448 -28.67 6.12 -15.52
CA THR A 448 -29.26 6.03 -14.18
C THR A 448 -30.55 6.84 -14.09
N GLU A 449 -31.54 6.30 -13.38
CA GLU A 449 -32.82 6.94 -13.07
C GLU A 449 -32.89 7.40 -11.60
N GLY A 450 -31.89 7.05 -10.77
CA GLY A 450 -31.90 7.30 -9.32
C GLY A 450 -32.74 6.27 -8.57
N PHE A 451 -33.37 6.72 -7.49
CA PHE A 451 -34.35 5.99 -6.68
C PHE A 451 -35.70 6.74 -6.68
N THR A 452 -36.76 6.06 -6.26
CA THR A 452 -38.14 6.59 -6.26
C THR A 452 -38.38 7.76 -5.31
N ASP A 453 -37.45 8.05 -4.41
CA ASP A 453 -37.45 9.23 -3.53
C ASP A 453 -36.81 10.48 -4.16
N GLY A 454 -36.31 10.36 -5.39
CA GLY A 454 -35.60 11.44 -6.09
C GLY A 454 -34.13 11.59 -5.69
N GLY A 455 -33.57 10.64 -4.94
CA GLY A 455 -32.13 10.57 -4.65
C GLY A 455 -31.36 9.69 -5.64
N TYR A 456 -30.04 9.89 -5.71
CA TYR A 456 -29.11 8.97 -6.38
C TYR A 456 -28.56 7.91 -5.43
N HIS A 457 -28.49 8.22 -4.14
CA HIS A 457 -27.85 7.49 -3.04
C HIS A 457 -26.37 7.15 -3.33
N PRO A 458 -25.47 8.15 -3.40
CA PRO A 458 -24.06 7.99 -3.79
C PRO A 458 -23.31 6.86 -3.07
N THR A 459 -23.59 6.67 -1.78
CA THR A 459 -22.92 5.68 -0.91
C THR A 459 -23.65 4.34 -0.82
N ALA A 460 -24.79 4.15 -1.49
CA ALA A 460 -25.46 2.85 -1.52
C ALA A 460 -24.62 1.84 -2.31
N VAL A 461 -24.60 0.60 -1.83
CA VAL A 461 -23.89 -0.52 -2.47
C VAL A 461 -24.59 -0.91 -3.77
N VAL A 462 -23.82 -1.20 -4.81
CA VAL A 462 -24.31 -1.73 -6.08
C VAL A 462 -24.45 -3.25 -5.97
N ASN A 463 -25.68 -3.75 -6.05
CA ASN A 463 -25.93 -5.17 -6.21
C ASN A 463 -25.80 -5.58 -7.68
N ARG A 464 -25.59 -6.86 -7.94
CA ARG A 464 -25.32 -7.39 -9.28
C ARG A 464 -26.46 -7.16 -10.27
N GLN A 465 -27.71 -7.25 -9.81
CA GLN A 465 -28.87 -6.89 -10.64
C GLN A 465 -28.85 -5.42 -11.10
N ASP A 466 -28.46 -4.49 -10.22
CA ASP A 466 -28.40 -3.06 -10.53
C ASP A 466 -27.21 -2.77 -11.47
N MET A 467 -26.08 -3.45 -11.24
CA MET A 467 -24.93 -3.46 -12.16
C MET A 467 -25.33 -3.93 -13.56
N ALA A 468 -26.08 -5.03 -13.71
CA ALA A 468 -26.53 -5.49 -15.02
C ALA A 468 -27.33 -4.41 -15.76
N ALA A 469 -28.20 -3.70 -15.04
CA ALA A 469 -28.98 -2.59 -15.60
C ALA A 469 -28.11 -1.41 -16.02
N PHE A 470 -27.08 -1.06 -15.25
CA PHE A 470 -26.10 -0.04 -15.65
C PHE A 470 -25.30 -0.44 -16.90
N LEU A 471 -24.81 -1.69 -16.96
CA LEU A 471 -24.02 -2.22 -18.08
C LEU A 471 -24.84 -2.32 -19.38
N TYR A 472 -26.11 -2.69 -19.29
CA TYR A 472 -27.03 -2.69 -20.43
C TYR A 472 -27.30 -1.28 -20.95
N ARG A 473 -27.56 -0.32 -20.05
CA ARG A 473 -27.84 1.08 -20.44
C ARG A 473 -26.63 1.79 -21.03
N ILE A 474 -25.41 1.59 -20.50
CA ILE A 474 -24.20 2.19 -21.10
C ILE A 474 -23.90 1.61 -22.49
N ALA A 475 -24.23 0.34 -22.74
CA ALA A 475 -24.16 -0.29 -24.05
C ALA A 475 -25.27 0.18 -25.04
N GLY A 476 -26.03 1.22 -24.69
CA GLY A 476 -27.06 1.82 -25.54
C GLY A 476 -28.44 1.16 -25.43
N SER A 477 -28.69 0.34 -24.40
CA SER A 477 -29.95 -0.40 -24.20
C SER A 477 -30.39 -1.21 -25.43
N PRO A 478 -29.53 -2.08 -26.00
CA PRO A 478 -29.80 -2.76 -27.26
C PRO A 478 -31.06 -3.63 -27.20
N GLU A 479 -31.87 -3.61 -28.26
CA GLU A 479 -33.08 -4.44 -28.33
C GLU A 479 -32.75 -5.92 -28.13
N TYR A 480 -33.41 -6.54 -27.15
CA TYR A 480 -33.04 -7.86 -26.67
C TYR A 480 -34.22 -8.64 -26.10
N THR A 481 -34.44 -9.83 -26.66
CA THR A 481 -35.42 -10.82 -26.18
C THR A 481 -34.67 -12.08 -25.75
N PRO A 482 -34.71 -12.48 -24.46
CA PRO A 482 -34.00 -13.64 -23.97
C PRO A 482 -34.58 -14.95 -24.50
N THR A 483 -33.72 -15.83 -25.01
CA THR A 483 -34.13 -17.19 -25.40
C THR A 483 -34.36 -18.07 -24.18
N ALA A 484 -35.15 -19.15 -24.33
CA ALA A 484 -35.37 -20.11 -23.24
C ALA A 484 -34.06 -20.70 -22.69
N ALA A 485 -33.06 -20.93 -23.55
CA ALA A 485 -31.74 -21.41 -23.15
C ALA A 485 -30.96 -20.38 -22.29
N ILE A 486 -31.05 -19.08 -22.60
CA ILE A 486 -30.44 -18.03 -21.77
C ILE A 486 -31.23 -17.84 -20.47
N LYS A 487 -32.58 -17.91 -20.49
CA LYS A 487 -33.38 -17.89 -19.26
C LYS A 487 -32.98 -19.01 -18.29
N ALA A 488 -32.70 -20.20 -18.82
CA ALA A 488 -32.24 -21.36 -18.04
C ALA A 488 -30.75 -21.30 -17.59
N LYS A 489 -29.97 -20.31 -18.03
CA LYS A 489 -28.52 -20.23 -17.71
C LYS A 489 -28.25 -19.94 -16.22
N PHE A 490 -29.16 -19.24 -15.55
CA PHE A 490 -29.04 -18.93 -14.12
C PHE A 490 -30.28 -19.42 -13.36
N SER A 491 -30.11 -20.40 -12.47
CA SER A 491 -31.24 -21.05 -11.79
C SER A 491 -31.94 -20.18 -10.73
N ASP A 492 -31.34 -19.06 -10.37
CA ASP A 492 -31.83 -18.07 -9.41
C ASP A 492 -32.29 -16.75 -10.07
N VAL A 493 -32.48 -16.74 -11.40
CA VAL A 493 -33.00 -15.59 -12.16
C VAL A 493 -34.30 -15.97 -12.85
N THR A 494 -35.37 -15.26 -12.51
CA THR A 494 -36.73 -15.47 -13.02
C THR A 494 -37.27 -14.17 -13.64
N ASP A 495 -38.41 -14.23 -14.32
CA ASP A 495 -39.10 -13.02 -14.82
C ASP A 495 -39.54 -12.05 -13.70
N SER A 496 -39.50 -12.47 -12.42
CA SER A 496 -39.74 -11.62 -11.25
C SER A 496 -38.46 -11.06 -10.60
N THR A 497 -37.27 -11.44 -11.08
CA THR A 497 -36.01 -10.86 -10.61
C THR A 497 -35.86 -9.43 -11.13
N PRO A 498 -35.53 -8.43 -10.29
CA PRO A 498 -35.23 -7.09 -10.76
C PRO A 498 -34.14 -7.13 -11.84
N HIS A 499 -34.35 -6.40 -12.93
CA HIS A 499 -33.44 -6.34 -14.07
C HIS A 499 -33.12 -7.70 -14.74
N ALA A 500 -34.04 -8.68 -14.69
CA ALA A 500 -33.86 -10.00 -15.31
C ALA A 500 -33.49 -9.92 -16.80
N LYS A 501 -34.10 -9.01 -17.58
CA LYS A 501 -33.80 -8.81 -19.00
C LYS A 501 -32.33 -8.44 -19.21
N GLU A 502 -31.83 -7.52 -18.40
CA GLU A 502 -30.47 -6.99 -18.45
C GLU A 502 -29.44 -8.01 -17.93
N ILE A 503 -29.82 -8.81 -16.92
CA ILE A 503 -29.02 -9.95 -16.45
C ILE A 503 -28.87 -11.01 -17.56
N TRP A 504 -29.97 -11.37 -18.23
CA TRP A 504 -29.94 -12.32 -19.35
C TRP A 504 -29.20 -11.77 -20.57
N TRP A 505 -29.34 -10.48 -20.88
CA TRP A 505 -28.52 -9.82 -21.90
C TRP A 505 -27.02 -9.94 -21.56
N CYS A 506 -26.60 -9.55 -20.35
CA CYS A 506 -25.24 -9.73 -19.87
C CYS A 506 -24.77 -11.19 -19.99
N ALA A 507 -25.66 -12.14 -19.74
CA ALA A 507 -25.36 -13.57 -19.83
C ALA A 507 -25.15 -14.05 -21.28
N SER A 508 -25.88 -13.47 -22.24
CA SER A 508 -25.75 -13.78 -23.67
C SER A 508 -24.56 -13.08 -24.34
N ALA A 509 -24.22 -11.86 -23.89
CA ALA A 509 -23.08 -11.09 -24.37
C ALA A 509 -21.72 -11.52 -23.75
N GLY A 510 -21.69 -12.59 -22.95
CA GLY A 510 -20.48 -13.07 -22.26
C GLY A 510 -19.97 -12.19 -21.11
N ILE A 511 -20.66 -11.10 -20.80
CA ILE A 511 -20.35 -10.18 -19.71
C ILE A 511 -20.49 -10.89 -18.35
N ALA A 512 -21.58 -11.66 -18.19
CA ALA A 512 -21.91 -12.40 -16.97
C ALA A 512 -21.85 -13.93 -17.15
N ASN A 513 -21.02 -14.58 -16.33
CA ASN A 513 -20.87 -16.04 -16.32
C ASN A 513 -21.53 -16.72 -15.11
N GLY A 514 -21.84 -15.99 -14.05
CA GLY A 514 -22.38 -16.55 -12.80
C GLY A 514 -21.36 -17.39 -12.01
N TRP A 515 -21.84 -18.18 -11.06
CA TRP A 515 -21.06 -19.16 -10.31
C TRP A 515 -21.67 -20.54 -10.45
N THR A 516 -20.87 -21.51 -10.88
CA THR A 516 -21.26 -22.92 -10.91
C THR A 516 -21.20 -23.52 -9.51
N SER A 517 -22.27 -24.15 -9.08
CA SER A 517 -22.42 -24.83 -7.79
C SER A 517 -23.08 -26.19 -8.04
N GLY A 518 -22.26 -27.25 -8.10
CA GLY A 518 -22.71 -28.56 -8.58
C GLY A 518 -23.09 -28.51 -10.06
N SER A 519 -24.28 -28.98 -10.40
CA SER A 519 -24.82 -29.00 -11.78
C SER A 519 -25.53 -27.70 -12.20
N SER A 520 -25.70 -26.73 -11.29
CA SER A 520 -26.42 -25.47 -11.54
C SER A 520 -25.47 -24.27 -11.54
N THR A 521 -25.79 -23.25 -12.33
CA THR A 521 -25.11 -21.95 -12.29
C THR A 521 -26.05 -20.89 -11.74
N VAL A 522 -25.56 -20.05 -10.84
CA VAL A 522 -26.33 -18.97 -10.18
C VAL A 522 -25.74 -17.59 -10.46
N TYR A 523 -26.58 -16.58 -10.57
CA TYR A 523 -26.18 -15.19 -10.81
C TYR A 523 -26.01 -14.37 -9.52
N ARG A 524 -26.70 -14.75 -8.45
CA ARG A 524 -26.82 -14.04 -7.16
C ARG A 524 -27.23 -12.56 -7.31
N PRO A 525 -28.47 -12.26 -7.76
CA PRO A 525 -28.92 -10.90 -8.09
C PRO A 525 -28.68 -9.85 -6.99
N THR A 526 -28.90 -10.23 -5.73
CA THR A 526 -28.80 -9.38 -4.54
C THR A 526 -27.42 -9.37 -3.88
N ALA A 527 -26.45 -10.11 -4.39
CA ALA A 527 -25.08 -10.00 -3.90
C ALA A 527 -24.44 -8.68 -4.37
N SER A 528 -23.64 -8.07 -3.49
CA SER A 528 -22.88 -6.86 -3.81
C SER A 528 -21.75 -7.17 -4.82
N VAL A 529 -21.42 -6.20 -5.67
CA VAL A 529 -20.29 -6.33 -6.61
C VAL A 529 -19.00 -5.92 -5.91
N GLN A 530 -17.97 -6.78 -5.94
CA GLN A 530 -16.63 -6.42 -5.48
C GLN A 530 -15.83 -5.72 -6.59
N ARG A 531 -14.89 -4.84 -6.23
CA ARG A 531 -14.17 -3.99 -7.21
C ARG A 531 -13.41 -4.78 -8.28
N GLN A 532 -12.83 -5.93 -7.94
CA GLN A 532 -12.12 -6.75 -8.93
C GLN A 532 -13.08 -7.45 -9.91
N ASP A 533 -14.25 -7.88 -9.44
CA ASP A 533 -15.31 -8.40 -10.30
C ASP A 533 -15.80 -7.30 -11.25
N MET A 534 -15.97 -6.07 -10.73
CA MET A 534 -16.36 -4.91 -11.52
C MET A 534 -15.37 -4.62 -12.64
N ALA A 535 -14.05 -4.72 -12.40
CA ALA A 535 -13.06 -4.54 -13.46
C ALA A 535 -13.30 -5.52 -14.63
N ALA A 536 -13.60 -6.79 -14.34
CA ALA A 536 -13.92 -7.78 -15.37
C ALA A 536 -15.26 -7.52 -16.07
N PHE A 537 -16.27 -7.00 -15.38
CA PHE A 537 -17.53 -6.59 -16.00
C PHE A 537 -17.36 -5.38 -16.93
N LEU A 538 -16.56 -4.39 -16.53
CA LEU A 538 -16.27 -3.19 -17.29
C LEU A 538 -15.43 -3.49 -18.55
N GLU A 539 -14.45 -4.39 -18.45
CA GLU A 539 -13.69 -4.85 -19.62
C GLU A 539 -14.58 -5.56 -20.63
N ARG A 540 -15.45 -6.47 -20.17
CA ARG A 540 -16.34 -7.23 -21.07
C ARG A 540 -17.39 -6.35 -21.73
N VAL A 541 -18.01 -5.40 -21.01
CA VAL A 541 -18.95 -4.47 -21.67
C VAL A 541 -18.23 -3.55 -22.64
N TYR A 542 -17.00 -3.11 -22.34
CA TYR A 542 -16.19 -2.32 -23.27
C TYR A 542 -15.93 -3.07 -24.58
N ASN A 543 -15.60 -4.36 -24.51
CA ASN A 543 -15.40 -5.24 -25.67
C ASN A 543 -16.70 -5.68 -26.39
N VAL A 544 -17.88 -5.30 -25.87
CA VAL A 544 -19.18 -5.46 -26.55
C VAL A 544 -19.59 -4.18 -27.26
N MET A 545 -19.07 -3.02 -26.83
CA MET A 545 -19.32 -1.71 -27.42
C MET A 545 -18.35 -1.32 -28.55
N HIS A 546 -17.25 -2.08 -28.73
CA HIS A 546 -16.17 -1.81 -29.69
C HIS A 546 -15.73 -3.11 -30.38
#